data_AF-A0A6J5DMC5-F1
#
_entry.id   AF-A0A6J5DMC5-F1
#
_cell.length_a   1.000
_cell.length_b   1.000
_cell.length_c   1.000
_cell.angle_alpha   90.00
_cell.angle_beta   90.00
_cell.angle_gamma   90.00
#
_symmetry.space_group_name_H-M   'P 1'
#
loop_
_entity.id
_entity.type
_entity.pdbx_description
1 polymer ?
#
loop_
_entity_poly.entity_id
_entity_poly.type
_entity_poly.pdbx_seq_one_letter_code
_entity_poly.pdbx_strand_id
1 'polypeptide(L)'
;MQDQLANPDRKFPDDVVPATAPAEDLFSLALGARVESALMWLLFMRGDLPTEAFDGHRRKAFELACRAGYLYADEPIPHLLRDDVELREAWAHGVARRDDERRNGMDDAMAVDREPLIIARDWYALGLPFPEQILSNLRCGEICHVCGHNLYPEGGTVFFDNPRGQLGVFGGLHDLTLADLEVFLTHMARRQTWTVRSSDDTGL
;
A
#
# COMPACT_ATOMS: atom_id res chain seq x y z
N MET A 1 -71.00 13.52 -24.88
CA MET A 1 -69.67 12.88 -24.85
C MET A 1 -68.70 13.96 -24.41
N GLN A 2 -67.99 13.73 -23.32
CA GLN A 2 -67.29 14.75 -22.53
C GLN A 2 -66.05 15.30 -23.24
N ASP A 3 -66.04 16.62 -23.48
CA ASP A 3 -64.84 17.42 -23.74
C ASP A 3 -64.26 17.83 -22.38
N GLN A 4 -63.12 17.23 -22.00
CA GLN A 4 -62.27 17.75 -20.92
C GLN A 4 -61.21 18.65 -21.53
N LEU A 5 -61.43 19.96 -21.41
CA LEU A 5 -60.49 21.01 -21.73
C LEU A 5 -59.27 20.98 -20.80
N ALA A 6 -58.14 21.28 -21.42
CA ALA A 6 -56.78 21.34 -20.88
C ALA A 6 -56.64 22.16 -19.59
N ASN A 7 -55.83 21.65 -18.66
CA ASN A 7 -55.23 22.42 -17.57
C ASN A 7 -53.78 22.76 -17.95
N PRO A 8 -53.42 24.02 -18.24
CA PRO A 8 -52.09 24.40 -18.72
C PRO A 8 -51.04 24.64 -17.62
N ASP A 9 -51.30 24.30 -16.36
CA ASP A 9 -50.44 24.72 -15.23
C ASP A 9 -49.66 23.56 -14.54
N ARG A 10 -49.22 22.56 -15.31
CA ARG A 10 -48.22 21.60 -14.81
C ARG A 10 -46.81 22.21 -14.93
N LYS A 11 -46.42 22.99 -13.93
CA LYS A 11 -45.01 23.26 -13.64
C LYS A 11 -44.32 21.93 -13.37
N PHE A 12 -43.49 21.49 -14.32
CA PHE A 12 -42.53 20.42 -14.06
C PHE A 12 -41.52 20.96 -13.05
N PRO A 13 -41.28 20.26 -11.92
CA PRO A 13 -40.18 20.63 -11.04
C PRO A 13 -38.85 20.38 -11.78
N ASP A 14 -38.12 21.46 -12.06
CA ASP A 14 -36.74 21.50 -12.54
C ASP A 14 -35.74 21.06 -11.45
N ASP A 15 -36.05 20.01 -10.70
CA ASP A 15 -35.08 19.37 -9.80
C ASP A 15 -34.48 18.16 -10.51
N VAL A 16 -33.78 18.43 -11.62
CA VAL A 16 -32.72 17.54 -12.08
C VAL A 16 -31.57 17.70 -11.10
N VAL A 17 -31.64 16.94 -10.00
CA VAL A 17 -30.47 16.63 -9.19
C VAL A 17 -29.42 16.08 -10.17
N PRO A 18 -28.22 16.66 -10.26
CA PRO A 18 -27.18 16.10 -11.11
C PRO A 18 -26.96 14.67 -10.64
N ALA A 19 -27.24 13.70 -11.53
CA ALA A 19 -26.93 12.32 -11.28
C ALA A 19 -25.43 12.26 -10.95
N THR A 20 -25.12 12.09 -9.66
CA THR A 20 -23.81 11.64 -9.22
C THR A 20 -23.49 10.45 -10.10
N ALA A 21 -22.40 10.52 -10.86
CA ALA A 21 -21.98 9.44 -11.76
C ALA A 21 -22.15 8.11 -11.02
N PRO A 22 -22.80 7.10 -11.63
CA PRO A 22 -23.06 5.85 -10.94
C PRO A 22 -21.71 5.33 -10.44
N ALA A 23 -21.64 5.04 -9.14
CA ALA A 23 -20.45 4.43 -8.56
C ALA A 23 -20.08 3.22 -9.43
N GLU A 24 -18.85 3.20 -9.95
CA GLU A 24 -18.39 2.14 -10.85
C GLU A 24 -18.53 0.79 -10.14
N ASP A 25 -19.46 -0.05 -10.59
CA ASP A 25 -19.73 -1.31 -9.92
C ASP A 25 -18.70 -2.39 -10.29
N LEU A 26 -18.47 -3.31 -9.35
CA LEU A 26 -17.50 -4.41 -9.49
C LEU A 26 -17.74 -5.25 -10.74
N PHE A 27 -19.00 -5.52 -11.08
CA PHE A 27 -19.33 -6.34 -12.23
C PHE A 27 -18.98 -5.62 -13.54
N SER A 28 -19.34 -4.34 -13.68
CA SER A 28 -19.02 -3.53 -14.86
C SER A 28 -17.51 -3.40 -15.07
N LEU A 29 -16.73 -3.19 -14.00
CA LEU A 29 -15.26 -3.14 -14.10
C LEU A 29 -14.67 -4.49 -14.53
N ALA A 30 -15.13 -5.59 -13.92
CA ALA A 30 -14.65 -6.93 -14.26
C ALA A 30 -15.04 -7.35 -15.68
N LEU A 31 -16.25 -7.02 -16.12
CA LEU A 31 -16.72 -7.25 -17.49
C LEU A 31 -15.90 -6.43 -18.49
N GLY A 32 -15.67 -5.14 -18.20
CA GLY A 32 -14.85 -4.27 -19.03
C GLY A 32 -13.43 -4.81 -19.21
N ALA A 33 -12.78 -5.20 -18.10
CA ALA A 33 -11.44 -5.81 -18.15
C ALA A 33 -11.41 -7.07 -19.03
N ARG A 34 -12.44 -7.92 -18.92
CA ARG A 34 -12.53 -9.15 -19.71
C ARG A 34 -12.76 -8.88 -21.20
N VAL A 35 -13.58 -7.89 -21.54
CA VAL A 35 -13.81 -7.46 -22.93
C VAL A 35 -12.53 -6.95 -23.55
N GLU A 36 -11.78 -6.08 -22.85
CA GLU A 36 -10.51 -5.53 -23.35
C GLU A 36 -9.44 -6.63 -23.51
N SER A 37 -9.35 -7.58 -22.57
CA SER A 37 -8.49 -8.77 -22.72
C SER A 37 -8.90 -9.63 -23.92
N ALA A 38 -10.19 -9.84 -24.16
CA ALA A 38 -10.66 -10.58 -25.32
C ALA A 38 -10.30 -9.87 -26.65
N LEU A 39 -10.43 -8.54 -26.72
CA LEU A 39 -10.03 -7.75 -27.89
C LEU A 39 -8.51 -7.85 -28.15
N MET A 40 -7.71 -7.78 -27.09
CA MET A 40 -6.28 -8.03 -27.15
C MET A 40 -5.97 -9.43 -27.72
N TRP A 41 -6.62 -10.48 -27.23
CA TRP A 41 -6.42 -11.85 -27.73
C TRP A 41 -6.86 -12.04 -29.19
N LEU A 42 -7.90 -11.34 -29.65
CA LEU A 42 -8.29 -11.38 -31.07
C LEU A 42 -7.21 -10.79 -31.98
N LEU A 43 -6.56 -9.70 -31.57
CA LEU A 43 -5.42 -9.14 -32.29
C LEU A 43 -4.22 -10.10 -32.28
N PHE A 44 -3.95 -10.74 -31.14
CA PHE A 44 -2.93 -11.79 -31.02
C PHE A 44 -3.16 -12.92 -32.04
N MET A 45 -4.37 -13.47 -32.06
CA MET A 45 -4.71 -14.62 -32.92
C MET A 45 -4.69 -14.26 -34.41
N ARG A 46 -4.91 -13.00 -34.75
CA ARG A 46 -4.79 -12.50 -36.13
C ARG A 46 -3.33 -12.38 -36.59
N GLY A 47 -2.37 -12.46 -35.68
CA GLY A 47 -0.95 -12.25 -35.95
C GLY A 47 -0.56 -10.76 -36.02
N ASP A 48 -1.43 -9.86 -35.56
CA ASP A 48 -1.21 -8.42 -35.57
C ASP A 48 -0.42 -7.99 -34.32
N LEU A 49 0.79 -8.58 -34.15
CA LEU A 49 1.65 -8.35 -32.98
C LEU A 49 3.13 -8.08 -33.28
N PRO A 50 3.77 -7.19 -32.50
CA PRO A 50 3.17 -6.23 -31.55
C PRO A 50 2.60 -5.00 -32.28
N THR A 51 1.43 -4.51 -31.85
CA THR A 51 0.80 -3.28 -32.38
C THR A 51 0.34 -2.37 -31.24
N GLU A 52 0.24 -1.06 -31.50
CA GLU A 52 -0.26 -0.09 -30.52
C GLU A 52 -1.68 -0.42 -30.04
N ALA A 53 -2.51 -0.98 -30.92
CA ALA A 53 -3.86 -1.43 -30.57
C ALA A 53 -3.83 -2.59 -29.56
N PHE A 54 -2.94 -3.57 -29.75
CA PHE A 54 -2.75 -4.66 -28.81
C PHE A 54 -2.33 -4.15 -27.42
N ASP A 55 -1.31 -3.29 -27.38
CA ASP A 55 -0.81 -2.72 -26.13
C ASP A 55 -1.87 -1.85 -25.43
N GLY A 56 -2.69 -1.13 -26.20
CA GLY A 56 -3.80 -0.34 -25.70
C GLY A 56 -4.85 -1.18 -24.99
N HIS A 57 -5.32 -2.26 -25.64
CA HIS A 57 -6.30 -3.18 -25.04
C HIS A 57 -5.73 -3.89 -23.81
N ARG A 58 -4.49 -4.37 -23.88
CA ARG A 58 -3.81 -5.01 -22.75
C ARG A 58 -3.73 -4.09 -21.54
N ARG A 59 -3.28 -2.84 -21.74
CA ARG A 59 -3.18 -1.84 -20.67
C ARG A 59 -4.53 -1.52 -20.06
N LYS A 60 -5.55 -1.31 -20.88
CA LYS A 60 -6.89 -0.97 -20.41
C LYS A 60 -7.54 -2.13 -19.63
N ALA A 61 -7.32 -3.36 -20.06
CA ALA A 61 -7.74 -4.55 -19.34
C ALA A 61 -7.10 -4.61 -17.94
N PHE A 62 -5.78 -4.37 -17.86
CA PHE A 62 -5.05 -4.30 -16.61
C PHE A 62 -5.56 -3.18 -15.69
N GLU A 63 -5.72 -1.97 -16.22
CA GLU A 63 -6.20 -0.80 -15.45
C GLU A 63 -7.58 -1.05 -14.84
N LEU A 64 -8.51 -1.64 -15.59
CA LEU A 64 -9.86 -1.95 -15.10
C LEU A 64 -9.84 -3.02 -14.01
N ALA A 65 -9.08 -4.11 -14.19
CA ALA A 65 -8.95 -5.16 -13.18
C ALA A 65 -8.25 -4.66 -11.90
N CYS A 66 -7.20 -3.85 -12.04
CA CYS A 66 -6.52 -3.20 -10.91
C CYS A 66 -7.43 -2.23 -10.17
N ARG A 67 -8.20 -1.40 -10.90
CA ARG A 67 -9.18 -0.49 -10.29
C ARG A 67 -10.29 -1.24 -9.55
N ALA A 68 -10.76 -2.36 -10.09
CA ALA A 68 -11.72 -3.23 -9.43
C ALA A 68 -11.17 -3.78 -8.12
N GLY A 69 -9.94 -4.33 -8.13
CA GLY A 69 -9.29 -4.86 -6.93
C GLY A 69 -9.03 -3.79 -5.88
N TYR A 70 -8.73 -2.56 -6.30
CA TYR A 70 -8.53 -1.44 -5.40
C TYR A 70 -9.83 -0.98 -4.72
N LEU A 71 -10.92 -0.83 -5.47
CA LEU A 71 -12.21 -0.36 -4.94
C LEU A 71 -12.93 -1.42 -4.09
N TYR A 72 -12.75 -2.69 -4.44
CA TYR A 72 -13.44 -3.84 -3.85
C TYR A 72 -12.47 -4.81 -3.18
N ALA A 73 -11.46 -4.29 -2.49
CA ALA A 73 -10.37 -5.08 -1.91
C ALA A 73 -10.82 -6.17 -0.92
N ASP A 74 -11.98 -5.99 -0.29
CA ASP A 74 -12.52 -6.91 0.71
C ASP A 74 -13.45 -7.99 0.09
N GLU A 75 -13.70 -7.91 -1.21
CA GLU A 75 -14.52 -8.87 -1.96
C GLU A 75 -13.65 -9.97 -2.58
N PRO A 76 -14.19 -11.19 -2.80
CA PRO A 76 -13.48 -12.23 -3.51
C PRO A 76 -13.28 -11.85 -4.98
N ILE A 77 -12.19 -12.33 -5.59
CA ILE A 77 -11.92 -12.09 -7.01
C ILE A 77 -13.10 -12.56 -7.89
N PRO A 78 -13.67 -11.68 -8.74
CA PRO A 78 -14.75 -12.03 -9.65
C PRO A 78 -14.35 -13.18 -10.58
N HIS A 79 -15.31 -14.08 -10.85
CA HIS A 79 -15.09 -15.20 -11.77
C HIS A 79 -14.58 -14.76 -13.16
N LEU A 80 -15.03 -13.59 -13.63
CA LEU A 80 -14.61 -13.01 -14.92
C LEU A 80 -13.10 -12.73 -15.01
N LEU A 81 -12.43 -12.50 -13.88
CA LEU A 81 -10.99 -12.20 -13.83
C LEU A 81 -10.15 -13.42 -13.45
N ARG A 82 -10.76 -14.41 -12.79
CA ARG A 82 -10.05 -15.52 -12.14
C ARG A 82 -9.27 -16.41 -13.10
N ASP A 83 -9.82 -16.64 -14.29
CA ASP A 83 -9.30 -17.60 -15.26
C ASP A 83 -8.22 -17.00 -16.18
N ASP A 84 -7.93 -15.71 -16.04
CA ASP A 84 -6.89 -15.00 -16.79
C ASP A 84 -5.78 -14.58 -15.85
N VAL A 85 -4.55 -15.04 -16.12
CA VAL A 85 -3.41 -14.83 -15.23
C VAL A 85 -3.12 -13.34 -15.06
N GLU A 86 -3.12 -12.58 -16.16
CA GLU A 86 -2.76 -11.16 -16.13
C GLU A 86 -3.85 -10.33 -15.43
N LEU A 87 -5.12 -10.64 -15.65
CA LEU A 87 -6.22 -9.96 -14.95
C LEU A 87 -6.26 -10.28 -13.46
N ARG A 88 -5.93 -11.53 -13.07
CA ARG A 88 -5.81 -11.92 -11.66
C ARG A 88 -4.67 -11.20 -10.96
N GLU A 89 -3.52 -11.06 -11.62
CA GLU A 89 -2.38 -10.29 -11.10
C GLU A 89 -2.72 -8.80 -10.97
N ALA A 90 -3.39 -8.22 -11.98
CA ALA A 90 -3.86 -6.85 -11.94
C ALA A 90 -4.81 -6.60 -10.76
N TRP A 91 -5.78 -7.49 -10.55
CA TRP A 91 -6.68 -7.45 -9.38
C TRP A 91 -5.89 -7.44 -8.07
N ALA A 92 -4.98 -8.41 -7.89
CA ALA A 92 -4.17 -8.52 -6.68
C ALA A 92 -3.31 -7.27 -6.44
N HIS A 93 -2.79 -6.65 -7.50
CA HIS A 93 -2.05 -5.40 -7.41
C HIS A 93 -2.93 -4.26 -6.87
N GLY A 94 -4.18 -4.15 -7.34
CA GLY A 94 -5.16 -3.21 -6.84
C GLY A 94 -5.46 -3.38 -5.34
N VAL A 95 -5.70 -4.62 -4.92
CA VAL A 95 -5.94 -4.99 -3.51
C VAL A 95 -4.75 -4.57 -2.65
N ALA A 96 -3.53 -4.97 -3.04
CA ALA A 96 -2.32 -4.65 -2.30
C ALA A 96 -2.14 -3.13 -2.11
N ARG A 97 -2.38 -2.35 -3.17
CA ARG A 97 -2.31 -0.88 -3.10
C ARG A 97 -3.33 -0.31 -2.11
N ARG A 98 -4.56 -0.83 -2.07
CA ARG A 98 -5.59 -0.39 -1.12
C ARG A 98 -5.19 -0.71 0.32
N ASP A 99 -4.60 -1.87 0.55
CA ASP A 99 -4.14 -2.28 1.89
C ASP A 99 -2.91 -1.50 2.34
N ASP A 100 -2.01 -1.14 1.43
CA ASP A 100 -0.92 -0.20 1.69
C ASP A 100 -1.47 1.17 2.12
N GLU A 101 -2.44 1.72 1.41
CA GLU A 101 -3.07 3.00 1.76
C GLU A 101 -3.83 2.94 3.09
N ARG A 102 -4.52 1.84 3.40
CA ARG A 102 -5.18 1.66 4.70
C ARG A 102 -4.17 1.66 5.83
N ARG A 103 -3.05 0.93 5.67
CA ARG A 103 -1.96 0.91 6.64
C ARG A 103 -1.35 2.29 6.82
N ASN A 104 -0.99 2.96 5.73
CA ASN A 104 -0.39 4.29 5.75
C ASN A 104 -1.35 5.37 6.27
N GLY A 105 -2.65 5.27 5.96
CA GLY A 105 -3.68 6.21 6.43
C GLY A 105 -4.01 6.05 7.91
N MET A 106 -4.03 4.82 8.44
CA MET A 106 -4.09 4.60 9.89
C MET A 106 -2.83 5.15 10.57
N ASP A 107 -1.69 4.98 9.92
CA ASP A 107 -0.43 5.53 10.33
C ASP A 107 -0.46 7.07 10.40
N ASP A 108 -1.03 7.75 9.41
CA ASP A 108 -1.17 9.21 9.38
C ASP A 108 -2.24 9.73 10.36
N ALA A 109 -3.33 8.99 10.56
CA ALA A 109 -4.36 9.32 11.54
C ALA A 109 -3.87 9.14 12.99
N MET A 110 -2.89 8.26 13.22
CA MET A 110 -2.16 8.11 14.47
C MET A 110 -0.99 9.10 14.63
N ALA A 111 -0.85 10.07 13.72
CA ALA A 111 -0.03 11.24 13.95
C ALA A 111 -0.68 12.16 15.00
N VAL A 112 -0.74 11.68 16.25
CA VAL A 112 -0.39 12.53 17.39
C VAL A 112 0.86 13.28 16.98
N ASP A 113 1.04 14.53 17.41
CA ASP A 113 2.33 15.20 17.23
C ASP A 113 3.40 14.33 17.93
N ARG A 114 4.06 13.46 17.15
CA ARG A 114 4.98 12.42 17.64
C ARG A 114 6.26 13.08 18.11
N GLU A 115 6.56 14.28 17.61
CA GLU A 115 7.79 15.00 17.88
C GLU A 115 7.93 15.35 19.38
N PRO A 116 6.90 15.87 20.08
CA PRO A 116 6.89 15.95 21.54
C PRO A 116 7.23 14.64 22.26
N LEU A 117 6.66 13.51 21.81
CA LEU A 117 6.90 12.20 22.43
C LEU A 117 8.31 11.68 22.14
N ILE A 118 8.84 11.95 20.94
CA ILE A 118 10.22 11.64 20.54
C ILE A 118 11.21 12.46 21.37
N ILE A 119 10.97 13.77 21.53
CA ILE A 119 11.79 14.65 22.37
C ILE A 119 11.76 14.18 23.82
N ALA A 120 10.59 13.78 24.32
CA ALA A 120 10.42 13.24 25.66
C ALA A 120 10.95 11.80 25.83
N ARG A 121 11.33 11.12 24.74
CA ARG A 121 11.72 9.71 24.70
C ARG A 121 10.65 8.78 25.29
N ASP A 122 9.38 9.11 25.09
CA ASP A 122 8.25 8.29 25.53
C ASP A 122 8.01 7.16 24.52
N TRP A 123 8.94 6.20 24.51
CA TRP A 123 8.93 5.07 23.59
C TRP A 123 7.63 4.25 23.72
N TYR A 124 7.12 4.12 24.93
CA TYR A 124 5.88 3.39 25.20
C TYR A 124 4.67 4.07 24.53
N ALA A 125 4.52 5.39 24.68
CA ALA A 125 3.45 6.14 24.00
C ALA A 125 3.59 6.12 22.47
N LEU A 126 4.83 5.98 21.96
CA LEU A 126 5.12 5.80 20.54
C LEU A 126 4.87 4.38 20.02
N GLY A 127 4.55 3.42 20.91
CA GLY A 127 4.36 2.01 20.58
C GLY A 127 5.67 1.26 20.28
N LEU A 128 6.80 1.75 20.79
CA LEU A 128 8.14 1.22 20.57
C LEU A 128 8.68 0.53 21.83
N PRO A 129 9.54 -0.49 21.69
CA PRO A 129 10.23 -1.09 22.83
C PRO A 129 11.27 -0.11 23.40
N PHE A 130 11.61 -0.30 24.68
CA PHE A 130 12.67 0.48 25.32
C PHE A 130 14.06 0.08 24.79
N PRO A 131 15.00 1.02 24.61
CA PRO A 131 16.38 0.74 24.21
C PRO A 131 17.05 -0.36 25.05
N GLU A 132 16.82 -0.35 26.36
CA GLU A 132 17.38 -1.32 27.30
C GLU A 132 16.86 -2.73 27.03
N GLN A 133 15.57 -2.84 26.68
CA GLN A 133 14.97 -4.13 26.33
C GLN A 133 15.57 -4.68 25.04
N ILE A 134 15.71 -3.84 24.01
CA ILE A 134 16.35 -4.25 22.76
C ILE A 134 17.78 -4.73 23.01
N LEU A 135 18.56 -3.95 23.76
CA LEU A 135 19.95 -4.29 24.05
C LEU A 135 20.07 -5.60 24.85
N SER A 136 19.19 -5.80 25.84
CA SER A 136 19.15 -7.03 26.62
C SER A 136 18.84 -8.24 25.74
N ASN A 137 17.79 -8.14 24.91
CA ASN A 137 17.37 -9.22 24.02
C ASN A 137 18.47 -9.58 23.01
N LEU A 138 19.10 -8.59 22.37
CA LEU A 138 20.21 -8.81 21.45
C LEU A 138 21.40 -9.48 22.13
N ARG A 139 21.71 -9.12 23.39
CA ARG A 139 22.78 -9.78 24.17
C ARG A 139 22.44 -11.22 24.55
N CYS A 140 21.16 -11.53 24.68
CA CYS A 140 20.67 -12.90 24.88
C CYS A 140 20.58 -13.72 23.60
N GLY A 141 20.91 -13.15 22.43
CA GLY A 141 20.82 -13.84 21.14
C GLY A 141 19.43 -13.76 20.50
N GLU A 142 18.53 -12.93 21.03
CA GLU A 142 17.15 -12.85 20.56
C GLU A 142 16.97 -11.81 19.44
N ILE A 143 15.99 -12.05 18.59
CA ILE A 143 15.59 -11.14 17.51
C ILE A 143 14.62 -10.10 18.09
N CYS A 144 14.84 -8.83 17.76
CA CYS A 144 13.96 -7.73 18.12
C CYS A 144 13.22 -7.21 16.90
N HIS A 145 11.89 -7.21 16.98
CA HIS A 145 11.01 -6.66 15.94
C HIS A 145 10.61 -5.23 16.29
N VAL A 146 10.95 -4.26 15.43
CA VAL A 146 10.64 -2.83 15.63
C VAL A 146 10.12 -2.22 14.33
N CYS A 147 8.84 -1.84 14.29
CA CYS A 147 8.23 -1.19 13.13
C CYS A 147 8.51 -1.90 11.79
N GLY A 148 8.41 -3.23 11.78
CA GLY A 148 8.67 -4.06 10.59
C GLY A 148 10.15 -4.28 10.24
N HIS A 149 11.07 -3.74 11.04
CA HIS A 149 12.51 -4.05 10.95
C HIS A 149 12.86 -5.12 11.99
N ASN A 150 13.75 -6.04 11.64
CA ASN A 150 14.28 -7.01 12.57
C ASN A 150 15.73 -6.68 12.88
N LEU A 151 16.07 -6.62 14.16
CA LEU A 151 17.44 -6.57 14.65
C LEU A 151 17.80 -7.95 15.18
N TYR A 152 18.92 -8.51 14.73
CA TYR A 152 19.34 -9.83 15.19
C TYR A 152 20.87 -9.92 15.35
N PRO A 153 21.35 -10.59 16.41
CA PRO A 153 22.78 -10.76 16.67
C PRO A 153 23.30 -12.01 15.94
N GLU A 154 24.43 -11.88 15.25
CA GLU A 154 25.14 -13.00 14.63
C GLU A 154 26.65 -12.72 14.66
N GLY A 155 27.44 -13.68 15.19
CA GLY A 155 28.90 -13.59 15.19
C GLY A 155 29.48 -12.35 15.91
N GLY A 156 28.79 -11.82 16.93
CA GLY A 156 29.20 -10.61 17.64
C GLY A 156 28.85 -9.30 16.91
N THR A 157 28.13 -9.38 15.80
CA THR A 157 27.62 -8.25 15.02
C THR A 157 26.09 -8.23 15.11
N VAL A 158 25.49 -7.05 15.14
CA VAL A 158 24.04 -6.89 15.01
C VAL A 158 23.74 -6.54 13.57
N PHE A 159 22.87 -7.33 12.96
CA PHE A 159 22.34 -7.09 11.63
C PHE A 159 20.93 -6.53 11.73
N PHE A 160 20.50 -5.87 10.65
CA PHE A 160 19.11 -5.50 10.48
C PHE A 160 18.58 -5.92 9.12
N ASP A 161 17.30 -6.30 9.09
CA ASP A 161 16.51 -6.32 7.87
C ASP A 161 15.47 -5.20 7.90
N ASN A 162 15.10 -4.70 6.71
CA ASN A 162 13.97 -3.79 6.57
C ASN A 162 12.79 -4.48 5.86
N PRO A 163 11.57 -3.91 5.92
CA PRO A 163 10.39 -4.47 5.25
C PRO A 163 10.54 -4.68 3.74
N ARG A 164 11.56 -4.09 3.11
CA ARG A 164 11.88 -4.23 1.68
C ARG A 164 12.90 -5.34 1.40
N GLY A 165 13.29 -6.11 2.41
CA GLY A 165 14.24 -7.21 2.32
C GLY A 165 15.70 -6.79 2.17
N GLN A 166 16.04 -5.52 2.44
CA GLN A 166 17.44 -5.10 2.46
C GLN A 166 18.08 -5.49 3.79
N LEU A 167 19.21 -6.17 3.68
CA LEU A 167 20.06 -6.58 4.81
C LEU A 167 21.18 -5.57 5.00
N GLY A 168 21.48 -5.24 6.26
CA GLY A 168 22.59 -4.37 6.60
C GLY A 168 23.19 -4.68 7.96
N VAL A 169 24.37 -4.11 8.20
CA VAL A 169 25.04 -4.18 9.50
C VAL A 169 24.62 -2.98 10.33
N PHE A 170 24.11 -3.23 11.53
CA PHE A 170 23.79 -2.18 12.50
C PHE A 170 25.03 -1.74 13.27
N GLY A 171 25.87 -2.70 13.69
CA GLY A 171 27.11 -2.44 14.43
C GLY A 171 27.61 -3.66 15.19
N GLY A 172 28.69 -3.51 15.96
CA GLY A 172 29.19 -4.57 16.86
C GLY A 172 28.28 -4.74 18.08
N LEU A 173 27.93 -5.96 18.46
CA LEU A 173 27.06 -6.26 19.62
C LEU A 173 27.65 -5.76 20.95
N HIS A 174 28.98 -5.79 21.08
CA HIS A 174 29.68 -5.31 22.28
C HIS A 174 29.83 -3.79 22.33
N ASP A 175 29.90 -3.15 21.17
CA ASP A 175 30.06 -1.69 21.04
C ASP A 175 28.71 -0.97 20.98
N LEU A 176 27.62 -1.71 20.79
CA LEU A 176 26.26 -1.18 20.71
C LEU A 176 25.85 -0.51 22.02
N THR A 177 25.57 0.80 21.94
CA THR A 177 25.14 1.60 23.08
C THR A 177 23.64 1.87 23.08
N LEU A 178 23.11 2.31 24.23
CA LEU A 178 21.72 2.79 24.30
C LEU A 178 21.49 4.00 23.39
N ALA A 179 22.50 4.87 23.23
CA ALA A 179 22.38 6.04 22.35
C ALA A 179 22.18 5.65 20.89
N ASP A 180 22.87 4.60 20.41
CA ASP A 180 22.70 4.10 19.04
C ASP A 180 21.28 3.58 18.82
N LEU A 181 20.75 2.85 19.80
CA LEU A 181 19.38 2.34 19.80
C LEU A 181 18.35 3.48 19.88
N GLU A 182 18.60 4.53 20.65
CA GLU A 182 17.74 5.72 20.70
C GLU A 182 17.69 6.45 19.36
N VAL A 183 18.82 6.57 18.65
CA VAL A 183 18.84 7.16 17.29
C VAL A 183 18.04 6.29 16.32
N PHE A 184 18.21 4.97 16.40
CA PHE A 184 17.40 4.03 15.62
C PHE A 184 15.90 4.16 15.92
N LEU A 185 15.50 4.12 17.19
CA LEU A 185 14.11 4.28 17.59
C LEU A 185 13.54 5.65 17.20
N THR A 186 14.35 6.70 17.22
CA THR A 186 13.95 8.02 16.73
C THR A 186 13.64 7.98 15.22
N HIS A 187 14.48 7.31 14.42
CA HIS A 187 14.20 7.12 12.99
C HIS A 187 12.93 6.29 12.79
N MET A 188 12.74 5.21 13.55
CA MET A 188 11.53 4.38 13.49
C MET A 188 10.29 5.18 13.90
N ALA A 189 10.38 5.99 14.95
CA ALA A 189 9.31 6.86 15.41
C ALA A 189 8.91 7.91 14.36
N ARG A 190 9.88 8.41 13.59
CA ARG A 190 9.68 9.31 12.44
C ARG A 190 9.33 8.58 11.14
N ARG A 191 9.19 7.24 11.17
CA ARG A 191 8.95 6.38 10.00
C ARG A 191 10.00 6.53 8.89
N GLN A 192 11.24 6.78 9.27
CA GLN A 192 12.37 6.85 8.36
C GLN A 192 13.03 5.48 8.23
N THR A 193 13.46 5.13 7.02
CA THR A 193 14.27 3.92 6.81
C THR A 193 15.64 4.11 7.44
N TRP A 194 16.09 3.13 8.21
CA TRP A 194 17.47 3.11 8.69
C TRP A 194 18.43 2.90 7.52
N THR A 195 19.36 3.82 7.33
CA THR A 195 20.50 3.68 6.42
C THR A 195 21.76 3.72 7.24
N VAL A 196 22.67 2.76 7.02
CA VAL A 196 23.96 2.71 7.70
C VAL A 196 24.68 4.04 7.49
N ARG A 197 25.11 4.69 8.58
CA ARG A 197 26.04 5.81 8.49
C ARG A 197 27.33 5.29 7.86
N SER A 198 27.68 5.79 6.68
CA SER A 198 29.04 5.61 6.16
C SER A 198 30.01 6.09 7.23
N SER A 199 30.95 5.23 7.61
CA SER A 199 32.03 5.51 8.57
C SER A 199 33.02 6.58 8.08
N ASP A 200 32.69 7.36 7.04
CA ASP A 200 33.55 8.40 6.48
C ASP A 200 33.34 9.80 7.11
N ASP A 201 32.39 9.98 8.02
CA ASP A 201 32.06 11.30 8.60
C ASP A 201 32.70 11.56 9.98
N THR A 202 33.95 11.10 10.16
CA THR A 202 34.88 11.66 11.16
C THR A 202 35.85 12.61 10.45
N GLY A 203 35.32 13.76 10.03
CA GLY A 203 36.12 14.93 9.68
C GLY A 203 36.53 15.68 10.94
N LEU A 204 37.80 15.53 11.30
CA LEU A 204 38.58 16.44 12.15
C LEU A 204 38.53 17.89 11.62
#